data_AF-A0A645F9M7-F1
#
_entry.id   AF-A0A645F9M7-F1
#
_cell.length_a   1.000
_cell.length_b   1.000
_cell.length_c   1.000
_cell.angle_alpha   90.00
_cell.angle_beta   90.00
_cell.angle_gamma   90.00
#
_symmetry.space_group_name_H-M   'P 1'
#
loop_
_entity.id
_entity.type
_entity.pdbx_description
1 polymer ?
#
loop_
_entity_poly.entity_id
_entity_poly.type
_entity_poly.pdbx_seq_one_letter_code
_entity_poly.pdbx_strand_id
1 'polypeptide(L)' 'MTRIAQPDVGWIPNVAPPIRMSATPLRDPTPAPRLGQHTDEVLARILNLSENRIRTLHQSQAI' A
#
# COMPACT_ATOMS: atom_id res chain seq x y z
N MET A 1 0.81 -20.91 -9.82
CA MET A 1 1.16 -19.47 -9.88
C MET A 1 -0.12 -18.67 -9.82
N THR A 2 -0.12 -17.53 -9.13
CA THR A 2 -1.24 -16.58 -9.13
C THR A 2 -0.88 -15.37 -10.00
N ARG A 3 -1.83 -14.45 -10.20
CA ARG A 3 -1.62 -13.19 -10.91
C ARG A 3 -2.23 -12.05 -10.12
N ILE A 4 -1.63 -10.87 -10.19
CA ILE A 4 -2.11 -9.65 -9.51
C ILE A 4 -2.34 -8.57 -10.56
N ALA A 5 -3.46 -7.85 -10.47
CA ALA A 5 -3.73 -6.69 -11.31
C ALA A 5 -3.01 -5.47 -10.73
N GLN A 6 -1.95 -5.03 -11.38
CA GLN A 6 -1.21 -3.84 -11.00
C GLN A 6 -1.81 -2.61 -11.72
N PRO A 7 -2.19 -1.54 -11.00
CA PRO A 7 -2.63 -0.30 -11.62
C PRO A 7 -1.60 0.21 -12.63
N ASP A 8 -2.06 0.65 -13.80
CA ASP A 8 -1.27 1.17 -14.95
C ASP A 8 -0.33 0.18 -15.65
N VAL A 9 -0.14 -1.03 -15.12
CA VAL A 9 0.77 -2.06 -15.69
C VAL A 9 0.02 -3.30 -16.18
N GLY A 10 -1.17 -3.59 -15.61
CA GLY A 10 -1.96 -4.77 -15.96
C GLY A 10 -1.62 -6.00 -15.11
N TRP A 11 -1.84 -7.20 -15.64
CA TRP A 11 -1.65 -8.44 -14.88
C TRP A 11 -0.17 -8.85 -14.83
N ILE A 12 0.36 -9.00 -13.62
CA ILE A 12 1.72 -9.50 -13.38
C ILE A 12 1.68 -10.89 -12.71
N PRO A 13 2.65 -11.77 -13.02
CA PRO A 13 2.75 -13.08 -12.38
C PRO A 13 3.12 -12.92 -10.89
N ASN A 14 2.58 -13.79 -10.05
CA ASN A 14 2.87 -13.83 -8.62
C ASN A 14 3.03 -15.27 -8.11
N VAL A 15 3.86 -15.43 -7.10
CA VAL A 15 4.03 -16.71 -6.40
C VAL A 15 2.89 -16.88 -5.41
N ALA A 16 2.21 -18.03 -5.47
CA ALA A 16 1.16 -18.36 -4.51
C ALA A 16 1.79 -18.60 -3.12
N PRO A 17 1.11 -18.23 -2.02
CA PRO A 17 1.57 -18.60 -0.69
C PRO A 17 1.79 -20.12 -0.58
N PRO A 18 2.92 -20.60 -0.01
CA PRO A 18 3.23 -22.03 0.04
C PRO A 18 2.44 -22.77 1.11
N ILE A 19 1.86 -22.06 2.09
CA ILE A 19 1.14 -22.62 3.22
C ILE A 19 -0.38 -22.45 3.01
N ARG A 20 -1.17 -23.38 3.55
CA ARG A 20 -2.64 -23.29 3.63
C ARG A 20 -3.04 -23.29 5.11
N MET A 21 -3.86 -22.32 5.52
CA MET A 21 -4.35 -22.18 6.88
C MET A 21 -5.85 -22.42 6.89
N SER A 22 -6.33 -23.35 7.71
CA SER A 22 -7.75 -23.74 7.76
C SER A 22 -8.59 -22.82 8.66
N ALA A 23 -8.08 -22.45 9.83
CA ALA A 23 -8.79 -21.59 10.77
C ALA A 23 -8.74 -20.10 10.37
N THR A 24 -7.63 -19.67 9.76
CA THR A 24 -7.41 -18.28 9.33
C THR A 24 -6.84 -18.26 7.90
N PRO A 25 -7.66 -18.49 6.87
CA PRO A 25 -7.22 -18.45 5.48
C PRO A 25 -6.49 -17.15 5.15
N LEU A 26 -5.43 -17.25 4.33
CA LEU A 26 -4.69 -16.08 3.87
C LEU A 26 -5.59 -15.24 2.95
N ARG A 27 -5.46 -13.92 3.05
CA ARG A 27 -6.11 -13.00 2.11
C ARG A 27 -5.48 -13.13 0.73
N ASP A 28 -6.31 -12.89 -0.28
CA ASP A 28 -5.84 -12.80 -1.66
C ASP A 28 -4.82 -11.66 -1.81
N PRO A 29 -3.75 -11.88 -2.58
CA PRO A 29 -2.71 -10.88 -2.76
C PRO A 29 -3.25 -9.68 -3.55
N THR A 30 -2.98 -8.48 -3.03
CA THR A 30 -3.28 -7.21 -3.70
C THR A 30 -2.02 -6.63 -4.34
N PRO A 31 -2.14 -5.70 -5.29
CA PRO A 31 -1.01 -4.97 -5.84
C PRO A 31 -0.16 -4.30 -4.76
N ALA A 32 1.14 -4.19 -5.03
CA ALA A 32 2.04 -3.40 -4.20
C ALA A 32 1.70 -1.90 -4.33
N PRO A 33 1.78 -1.12 -3.25
CA PRO A 33 1.50 0.31 -3.30
C PRO A 33 2.55 1.05 -4.14
N ARG A 34 2.17 2.20 -4.69
CA ARG A 34 3.11 3.14 -5.30
C ARG A 34 3.97 3.81 -4.24
N LEU A 35 5.09 4.37 -4.68
CA LEU A 35 5.89 5.27 -3.85
C LEU A 35 4.99 6.41 -3.36
N GLY A 36 4.92 6.57 -2.03
CA GLY A 36 4.14 7.63 -1.39
C GLY A 36 2.62 7.44 -1.36
N GLN A 37 2.06 6.32 -1.87
CA GLN A 37 0.60 6.16 -2.04
C GLN A 37 -0.22 6.38 -0.76
N HIS A 38 0.34 6.02 0.41
CA HIS A 38 -0.34 6.13 1.69
C HIS A 38 0.30 7.16 2.64
N THR A 39 1.22 8.02 2.14
CA THR A 39 1.94 8.98 2.98
C THR A 39 0.96 9.88 3.75
N ASP A 40 0.07 10.57 3.04
CA ASP A 40 -0.88 11.51 3.67
C ASP A 40 -1.86 10.79 4.60
N GLU A 41 -2.31 9.58 4.22
CA GLU A 41 -3.19 8.77 5.06
C GLU A 41 -2.52 8.44 6.40
N VAL A 42 -1.28 7.99 6.39
CA VAL A 42 -0.53 7.64 7.60
C VAL A 42 -0.27 8.88 8.45
N LEU A 43 0.18 9.99 7.83
CA LEU A 43 0.43 11.23 8.54
C LEU A 43 -0.84 11.78 9.21
N ALA A 44 -1.98 11.71 8.53
CA ALA A 44 -3.26 12.18 9.08
C ALA A 44 -3.85 11.23 10.11
N ARG A 45 -3.91 9.93 9.83
CA ARG A 45 -4.67 8.97 10.66
C ARG A 45 -3.86 8.36 11.80
N ILE A 46 -2.57 8.14 11.60
CA ILE A 46 -1.70 7.50 12.58
C ILE A 46 -0.96 8.55 13.40
N LEU A 47 -0.40 9.56 12.73
CA LEU A 47 0.34 10.64 13.41
C LEU A 47 -0.53 11.84 13.78
N ASN A 48 -1.83 11.84 13.41
CA ASN A 48 -2.79 12.91 13.72
C ASN A 48 -2.30 14.32 13.28
N LEU A 49 -1.55 14.39 12.18
CA LEU A 49 -1.11 15.67 11.64
C LEU A 49 -2.26 16.38 10.93
N SER A 50 -2.34 17.69 11.11
CA SER A 50 -3.29 18.52 10.35
C SER A 50 -2.89 18.61 8.88
N GLU A 51 -3.87 18.84 8.01
CA GLU A 51 -3.62 19.06 6.57
C GLU A 51 -2.60 20.17 6.31
N ASN A 52 -2.63 21.24 7.12
CA ASN A 52 -1.66 22.33 7.01
C ASN A 52 -0.23 21.86 7.29
N ARG A 53 -0.04 21.00 8.30
CA ARG A 53 1.28 20.47 8.63
C ARG A 53 1.78 19.50 7.55
N ILE A 54 0.90 18.65 7.02
CA ILE A 54 1.22 17.74 5.92
C ILE A 54 1.64 18.54 4.68
N ARG A 55 0.90 19.60 4.35
CA ARG A 55 1.25 20.51 3.24
C ARG A 55 2.64 21.14 3.41
N THR A 56 2.99 21.57 4.61
CA THR A 56 4.33 22.12 4.89
C THR A 56 5.42 21.09 4.63
N LEU A 57 5.22 19.82 5.01
CA LEU A 57 6.20 18.76 4.80
C LEU A 57 6.46 18.49 3.31
N HIS A 58 5.40 18.45 2.49
CA HIS A 58 5.49 18.37 1.03
C HIS A 58 6.24 19.58 0.44
N GLN A 59 5.90 20.80 0.90
CA GLN A 59 6.54 22.03 0.43
C GLN A 59 8.04 22.09 0.78
N SER A 60 8.43 21.55 1.93
CA SER A 60 9.83 21.46 2.34
C SER A 60 10.61 20.31 1.69
N GLN A 61 9.96 19.48 0.85
CA GLN A 61 10.53 18.27 0.26
C GLN A 61 11.11 17.30 1.29
N ALA A 62 10.52 17.28 2.49
CA ALA A 62 10.90 16.33 3.54
C ALA A 62 10.19 14.97 3.35
N ILE A 63 9.10 14.97 2.57
CA ILE A 63 8.30 13.83 2.15
C ILE A 63 7.91 14.01 0.68
#